data_AF-A0A928N880-F1
#
_entry.id   AF-A0A928N880-F1
#
_cell.length_a   1.000
_cell.length_b   1.000
_cell.length_c   1.000
_cell.angle_alpha   90.00
_cell.angle_beta   90.00
_cell.angle_gamma   90.00
#
_symmetry.space_group_name_H-M   'P 1'
#
loop_
_entity.id
_entity.type
_entity.pdbx_description
1 polymer ?
#
loop_
_entity_poly.entity_id
_entity_poly.type
_entity_poly.pdbx_seq_one_letter_code
_entity_poly.pdbx_strand_id
1 'polypeptide(L)'
;MKKIEEIDRNFMVQTGLNNQNAKLYDVCEEPFRVFGVFKPEHEEDCFHRLPYEVAKAVSEGVEGLHVHTAGGRVRFATDSDYVGIVADIHSASKGSKSMFINNAGFDLYFEDQGVLRKVITYVPPFDVEERYSGEIYIKENQMREYTLYLPSYGGVKHLYIALDKNATVRPCKDYSDPSPILYYGSSITQGACASRPGMIYQNIIQRRLDLDYINLGFSGCALAEDAIAEYIAKQKMRIFVYDYDYNAPDCAYLEKTHEKMFRMVREANPNLPIVCMSMPAPSYLGEQSQLERKEIVKRTYDKAIEAGDKSVYFIDGFDFSKELGAGDDIFVDFGHPNDLGFFCMANRIERELRKILENS
;
A
#
# COMPACT_ATOMS: atom_id res chain seq x y z
N MET A 1 -27.54 -0.65 27.47
CA MET A 1 -26.13 -0.49 27.89
C MET A 1 -25.60 0.75 27.16
N LYS A 2 -24.91 1.68 27.84
CA LYS A 2 -24.33 2.86 27.16
C LYS A 2 -23.28 2.40 26.16
N LYS A 3 -23.18 3.08 25.02
CA LYS A 3 -22.11 2.79 24.04
C LYS A 3 -20.76 3.31 24.56
N ILE A 4 -19.63 2.74 24.11
CA ILE A 4 -18.31 3.12 24.63
C ILE A 4 -17.99 4.60 24.36
N GLU A 5 -18.39 5.11 23.20
CA GLU A 5 -18.23 6.49 22.79
C GLU A 5 -19.05 7.49 23.63
N GLU A 6 -20.10 7.03 24.32
CA GLU A 6 -20.87 7.82 25.28
C GLU A 6 -20.19 7.88 26.66
N ILE A 7 -19.28 6.94 26.94
CA ILE A 7 -18.57 6.80 28.22
C ILE A 7 -17.19 7.45 28.14
N ASP A 8 -16.45 7.19 27.06
CA ASP A 8 -15.11 7.70 26.83
C ASP A 8 -15.04 8.47 25.49
N ARG A 9 -14.85 9.78 25.61
CA ARG A 9 -14.75 10.69 24.46
C ARG A 9 -13.57 10.38 23.55
N ASN A 10 -12.55 9.66 24.02
CA ASN A 10 -11.42 9.23 23.18
C ASN A 10 -11.82 8.18 22.14
N PHE A 11 -12.96 7.50 22.33
CA PHE A 11 -13.53 6.56 21.37
C PHE A 11 -14.57 7.20 20.43
N MET A 12 -14.85 8.51 20.56
CA MET A 12 -15.76 9.20 19.63
C MET A 12 -15.09 9.38 18.28
N VAL A 13 -15.77 8.94 17.22
CA VAL A 13 -15.41 9.25 15.85
C VAL A 13 -15.79 10.69 15.56
N GLN A 14 -14.80 11.54 15.29
CA GLN A 14 -15.02 12.92 14.90
C GLN A 14 -15.32 13.00 13.41
N THR A 15 -16.48 13.55 13.07
CA THR A 15 -16.87 13.84 11.68
C THR A 15 -17.35 15.26 11.52
N GLY A 16 -17.35 15.72 10.27
CA GLY A 16 -17.75 17.07 9.91
C GLY A 16 -16.55 17.99 9.70
N LEU A 17 -16.82 19.10 9.01
CA LEU A 17 -15.93 20.25 8.93
C LEU A 17 -16.59 21.40 9.70
N ASN A 18 -16.01 21.82 10.82
CA ASN A 18 -16.54 22.90 11.64
C ASN A 18 -15.91 24.26 11.27
N ASN A 19 -14.80 24.25 10.53
CA ASN A 19 -14.13 25.48 10.12
C ASN A 19 -14.87 26.17 8.95
N GLN A 20 -15.60 27.24 9.26
CA GLN A 20 -16.34 28.04 8.26
C GLN A 20 -15.43 28.84 7.31
N ASN A 21 -14.14 28.99 7.64
CA ASN A 21 -13.15 29.63 6.77
C ASN A 21 -12.42 28.64 5.86
N ALA A 22 -12.77 27.35 5.90
CA ALA A 22 -12.14 26.35 5.07
C ALA A 22 -12.55 26.51 3.60
N LYS A 23 -11.59 26.38 2.70
CA LYS A 23 -11.78 26.18 1.26
C LYS A 23 -11.52 24.71 0.92
N LEU A 24 -12.41 24.12 0.14
CA LEU A 24 -12.24 22.77 -0.41
C LEU A 24 -11.42 22.82 -1.70
N TYR A 25 -10.51 21.87 -1.82
CA TYR A 25 -9.69 21.64 -2.99
C TYR A 25 -9.85 20.19 -3.45
N ASP A 26 -10.11 19.98 -4.73
CA ASP A 26 -10.07 18.64 -5.34
C ASP A 26 -8.62 18.17 -5.43
N VAL A 27 -8.33 16.95 -4.96
CA VAL A 27 -6.97 16.38 -5.01
C VAL A 27 -6.50 16.03 -6.41
N CYS A 28 -7.41 15.97 -7.38
CA CYS A 28 -7.09 15.76 -8.78
C CYS A 28 -6.50 17.01 -9.45
N GLU A 29 -6.68 18.19 -8.85
CA GLU A 29 -6.24 19.48 -9.38
C GLU A 29 -4.91 19.96 -8.77
N GLU A 30 -4.21 20.84 -9.49
CA GLU A 30 -3.03 21.51 -8.93
C GLU A 30 -3.42 22.35 -7.69
N PRO A 31 -2.58 22.39 -6.64
CA PRO A 31 -1.20 21.90 -6.59
C PRO A 31 -1.04 20.47 -6.02
N PHE A 32 -2.11 19.67 -5.94
CA PHE A 32 -2.07 18.35 -5.31
C PHE A 32 -1.46 17.30 -6.24
N ARG A 33 -0.62 16.42 -5.68
CA ARG A 33 0.03 15.34 -6.42
C ARG A 33 -0.49 14.00 -5.92
N VAL A 34 -1.08 13.23 -6.82
CA VAL A 34 -1.59 11.87 -6.57
C VAL A 34 -0.57 10.84 -7.03
N PHE A 35 -0.30 9.84 -6.21
CA PHE A 35 0.66 8.76 -6.49
C PHE A 35 0.08 7.39 -6.19
N GLY A 36 0.60 6.37 -6.87
CA GLY A 36 0.28 4.95 -6.65
C GLY A 36 -1.09 4.48 -7.17
N VAL A 37 -1.93 5.41 -7.63
CA VAL A 37 -3.26 5.16 -8.23
C VAL A 37 -3.48 6.08 -9.43
N PHE A 38 -4.30 5.64 -10.37
CA PHE A 38 -4.86 6.47 -11.43
C PHE A 38 -5.98 7.36 -10.87
N LYS A 39 -6.06 8.60 -11.36
CA LYS A 39 -7.16 9.52 -11.06
C LYS A 39 -8.42 9.09 -11.81
N PRO A 40 -9.63 9.38 -11.30
CA PRO A 40 -10.86 9.28 -12.08
C PRO A 40 -10.75 10.13 -13.36
N GLU A 41 -11.16 9.58 -14.51
CA GLU A 41 -11.20 10.33 -15.79
C GLU A 41 -12.57 10.97 -16.01
N HIS A 42 -13.62 10.33 -15.50
CA HIS A 42 -15.01 10.79 -15.52
C HIS A 42 -15.65 10.84 -14.12
N GLU A 43 -16.79 11.52 -13.99
CA GLU A 43 -17.46 11.76 -12.70
C GLU A 43 -18.02 10.48 -12.08
N GLU A 44 -18.31 9.46 -12.89
CA GLU A 44 -18.73 8.14 -12.47
C GLU A 44 -17.57 7.23 -12.02
N ASP A 45 -16.35 7.56 -12.41
CA ASP A 45 -15.16 6.76 -12.13
C ASP A 45 -14.70 6.91 -10.67
N CYS A 46 -13.75 6.07 -10.29
CA CYS A 46 -13.07 6.12 -9.01
C CYS A 46 -11.55 6.00 -9.18
N PHE A 47 -10.81 6.36 -8.14
CA PHE A 47 -9.39 6.06 -8.08
C PHE A 47 -9.19 4.54 -8.21
N HIS A 48 -8.19 4.13 -8.99
CA HIS A 48 -7.94 2.70 -9.24
C HIS A 48 -6.44 2.42 -9.42
N ARG A 49 -6.03 1.18 -9.14
CA ARG A 49 -4.61 0.76 -9.17
C ARG A 49 -4.16 0.18 -10.51
N LEU A 50 -5.12 -0.22 -11.34
CA LEU A 50 -4.89 -0.92 -12.59
C LEU A 50 -5.94 -0.47 -13.61
N PRO A 51 -5.60 -0.20 -14.88
CA PRO A 51 -6.59 0.15 -15.88
C PRO A 51 -7.66 -0.93 -16.02
N TYR A 52 -8.93 -0.53 -16.19
CA TYR A 52 -10.08 -1.42 -16.20
C TYR A 52 -9.92 -2.62 -17.15
N GLU A 53 -9.53 -2.37 -18.40
CA GLU A 53 -9.35 -3.42 -19.40
C GLU A 53 -8.26 -4.44 -19.03
N VAL A 54 -7.21 -3.99 -18.32
CA VAL A 54 -6.18 -4.90 -17.81
C VAL A 54 -6.75 -5.72 -16.65
N ALA A 55 -7.44 -5.09 -15.70
CA ALA A 55 -8.02 -5.79 -14.56
C ALA A 55 -9.00 -6.89 -14.99
N LYS A 56 -9.89 -6.57 -15.93
CA LYS A 56 -10.84 -7.48 -16.55
C LYS A 56 -10.18 -8.65 -17.28
N ALA A 57 -9.06 -8.39 -17.97
CA ALA A 57 -8.30 -9.44 -18.66
C ALA A 57 -7.57 -10.39 -17.70
N VAL A 58 -7.33 -9.98 -16.45
CA VAL A 58 -6.65 -10.80 -15.44
C VAL A 58 -7.61 -11.80 -14.81
N SER A 59 -8.64 -11.31 -14.11
CA SER A 59 -9.69 -12.14 -13.51
C SER A 59 -10.83 -11.28 -12.95
N GLU A 60 -12.00 -11.88 -12.72
CA GLU A 60 -13.13 -11.22 -12.03
C GLU A 60 -12.73 -10.69 -10.64
N GLY A 61 -11.88 -11.42 -9.92
CA GLY A 61 -11.38 -11.00 -8.61
C GLY A 61 -10.49 -9.76 -8.69
N VAL A 62 -9.60 -9.69 -9.68
CA VAL A 62 -8.77 -8.49 -9.92
C VAL A 62 -9.62 -7.34 -10.43
N GLU A 63 -10.61 -7.59 -11.30
CA GLU A 63 -11.63 -6.61 -11.71
C GLU A 63 -12.40 -6.05 -10.50
N GLY A 64 -12.76 -6.86 -9.52
CA GLY A 64 -13.40 -6.35 -8.30
C GLY A 64 -12.46 -5.51 -7.41
N LEU A 65 -11.18 -5.88 -7.34
CA LEU A 65 -10.22 -5.30 -6.39
C LEU A 65 -9.38 -4.15 -6.96
N HIS A 66 -9.41 -3.88 -8.27
CA HIS A 66 -8.60 -2.83 -8.89
C HIS A 66 -8.98 -1.42 -8.42
N VAL A 67 -10.24 -1.21 -8.04
CA VAL A 67 -10.75 0.06 -7.52
C VAL A 67 -10.39 0.31 -6.06
N HIS A 68 -9.84 -0.69 -5.34
CA HIS A 68 -9.31 -0.44 -4.01
C HIS A 68 -8.06 0.43 -4.09
N THR A 69 -7.89 1.34 -3.13
CA THR A 69 -6.87 2.41 -3.21
C THR A 69 -5.61 2.12 -2.40
N ALA A 70 -5.26 0.85 -2.19
CA ALA A 70 -4.03 0.45 -1.50
C ALA A 70 -2.79 1.08 -2.12
N GLY A 71 -2.04 1.81 -1.29
CA GLY A 71 -0.87 2.56 -1.74
C GLY A 71 -1.21 3.79 -2.57
N GLY A 72 -2.46 4.25 -2.60
CA GLY A 72 -2.79 5.60 -3.05
C GLY A 72 -2.26 6.63 -2.05
N ARG A 73 -1.71 7.74 -2.57
CA ARG A 73 -1.18 8.85 -1.78
C ARG A 73 -1.57 10.18 -2.41
N VAL A 74 -1.95 11.16 -1.59
CA VAL A 74 -2.03 12.57 -1.98
C VAL A 74 -0.95 13.35 -1.24
N ARG A 75 -0.15 14.12 -1.96
CA ARG A 75 0.91 14.98 -1.39
C ARG A 75 0.71 16.44 -1.78
N PHE A 76 0.99 17.33 -0.84
CA PHE A 76 0.88 18.79 -0.99
C PHE A 76 1.69 19.50 0.09
N ALA A 77 1.92 20.80 -0.07
CA ALA A 77 2.49 21.63 0.97
C ALA A 77 1.57 22.82 1.30
N THR A 78 1.44 23.12 2.58
CA THR A 78 0.62 24.25 3.04
C THR A 78 1.12 24.80 4.37
N ASP A 79 0.87 26.08 4.62
CA ASP A 79 1.03 26.73 5.93
C ASP A 79 -0.29 26.74 6.75
N SER A 80 -1.37 26.12 6.25
CA SER A 80 -2.63 25.99 6.97
C SER A 80 -2.43 25.29 8.32
N ASP A 81 -2.91 25.90 9.40
CA ASP A 81 -3.00 25.30 10.73
C ASP A 81 -4.23 24.38 10.87
N TYR A 82 -4.87 24.08 9.75
CA TYR A 82 -6.10 23.31 9.62
C TYR A 82 -6.02 22.40 8.40
N VAL A 83 -6.28 21.11 8.59
CA VAL A 83 -6.39 20.16 7.48
C VAL A 83 -7.63 19.29 7.69
N GLY A 84 -8.61 19.45 6.82
CA GLY A 84 -9.77 18.57 6.73
C GLY A 84 -9.75 17.72 5.47
N ILE A 85 -10.54 16.65 5.48
CA ILE A 85 -10.84 15.87 4.29
C ILE A 85 -12.35 15.78 4.09
N VAL A 86 -12.76 15.64 2.84
CA VAL A 86 -14.09 15.14 2.49
C VAL A 86 -13.90 14.04 1.46
N ALA A 87 -14.37 12.83 1.77
CA ALA A 87 -14.18 11.66 0.94
C ALA A 87 -15.52 11.07 0.55
N ASP A 88 -15.70 10.85 -0.75
CA ASP A 88 -16.74 9.99 -1.31
C ASP A 88 -16.16 8.58 -1.47
N ILE A 89 -16.71 7.62 -0.76
CA ILE A 89 -16.28 6.23 -0.73
C ILE A 89 -17.10 5.45 -1.76
N HIS A 90 -16.39 4.76 -2.65
CA HIS A 90 -17.00 3.88 -3.64
C HIS A 90 -17.33 2.51 -3.03
N SER A 91 -16.42 1.98 -2.22
CA SER A 91 -16.60 0.69 -1.55
C SER A 91 -15.78 0.63 -0.27
N ALA A 92 -16.27 -0.12 0.71
CA ALA A 92 -15.52 -0.42 1.93
C ALA A 92 -15.94 -1.78 2.49
N SER A 93 -14.97 -2.66 2.72
CA SER A 93 -15.24 -3.96 3.35
C SER A 93 -15.63 -3.76 4.83
N LYS A 94 -16.90 -4.04 5.18
CA LYS A 94 -17.39 -4.07 6.56
C LYS A 94 -17.39 -5.52 7.08
N GLY A 95 -17.04 -5.72 8.34
CA GLY A 95 -17.11 -7.05 8.99
C GLY A 95 -16.04 -8.06 8.55
N SER A 96 -15.03 -7.63 7.79
CA SER A 96 -13.85 -8.46 7.50
C SER A 96 -12.90 -8.56 8.70
N LYS A 97 -11.91 -9.45 8.61
CA LYS A 97 -10.79 -9.53 9.57
C LYS A 97 -9.91 -8.27 9.59
N SER A 98 -9.87 -7.50 8.50
CA SER A 98 -9.18 -6.21 8.44
C SER A 98 -9.95 -5.14 9.21
N MET A 99 -9.22 -4.30 9.94
CA MET A 99 -9.78 -3.16 10.67
C MET A 99 -10.51 -2.21 9.70
N PHE A 100 -11.71 -1.77 10.05
CA PHE A 100 -12.50 -0.87 9.19
C PHE A 100 -11.76 0.42 8.84
N ILE A 101 -10.89 0.89 9.75
CA ILE A 101 -10.00 2.04 9.53
C ILE A 101 -9.04 1.80 8.35
N ASN A 102 -8.51 0.60 8.15
CA ASN A 102 -7.67 0.28 7.00
C ASN A 102 -8.48 0.19 5.69
N ASN A 103 -9.78 -0.12 5.80
CA ASN A 103 -10.65 -0.31 4.65
C ASN A 103 -11.27 0.99 4.15
N ALA A 104 -11.49 1.99 5.02
CA ALA A 104 -12.14 3.24 4.63
C ALA A 104 -11.56 4.50 5.25
N GLY A 105 -10.55 4.40 6.12
CA GLY A 105 -9.89 5.54 6.74
C GLY A 105 -8.76 6.13 5.91
N PHE A 106 -8.32 7.33 6.28
CA PHE A 106 -7.15 7.99 5.69
C PHE A 106 -6.16 8.36 6.78
N ASP A 107 -4.87 8.29 6.47
CA ASP A 107 -3.79 8.59 7.41
C ASP A 107 -2.98 9.80 6.94
N LEU A 108 -3.01 10.89 7.72
CA LEU A 108 -2.27 12.10 7.41
C LEU A 108 -0.95 12.14 8.17
N TYR A 109 0.11 12.44 7.43
CA TYR A 109 1.45 12.66 7.94
C TYR A 109 1.98 14.01 7.43
N PHE A 110 2.88 14.63 8.18
CA PHE A 110 3.73 15.71 7.65
C PHE A 110 5.20 15.36 7.78
N GLU A 111 6.01 15.90 6.89
CA GLU A 111 7.46 15.87 6.97
C GLU A 111 7.97 16.92 7.98
N ASP A 112 8.88 16.49 8.86
CA ASP A 112 9.58 17.32 9.83
C ASP A 112 11.04 16.85 9.94
N GLN A 113 11.95 17.63 9.38
CA GLN A 113 13.39 17.41 9.37
C GLN A 113 13.81 16.05 8.78
N GLY A 114 13.23 15.69 7.64
CA GLY A 114 13.42 14.43 6.92
C GLY A 114 12.61 13.27 7.48
N VAL A 115 11.77 13.50 8.51
CA VAL A 115 11.00 12.44 9.16
C VAL A 115 9.50 12.70 9.00
N LEU A 116 8.77 11.76 8.39
CA LEU A 116 7.31 11.83 8.35
C LEU A 116 6.71 11.47 9.72
N ARG A 117 6.05 12.44 10.36
CA ARG A 117 5.33 12.30 11.61
C ARG A 117 3.83 12.17 11.36
N LYS A 118 3.20 11.26 12.10
CA LYS A 118 1.74 11.06 12.04
C LYS A 118 1.02 12.27 12.65
N VAL A 119 0.00 12.76 11.95
CA VAL A 119 -0.89 13.84 12.41
C VAL A 119 -2.17 13.26 12.97
N ILE A 120 -2.96 12.60 12.12
CA ILE A 120 -4.28 12.07 12.45
C ILE A 120 -4.58 10.85 11.57
N THR A 121 -5.49 10.01 12.05
CA THR A 121 -6.21 9.06 11.20
C THR A 121 -7.64 9.57 11.10
N TYR A 122 -8.11 9.87 9.89
CA TYR A 122 -9.50 10.23 9.64
C TYR A 122 -10.35 8.97 9.64
N VAL A 123 -10.93 8.67 10.81
CA VAL A 123 -11.73 7.48 11.04
C VAL A 123 -13.13 7.67 10.43
N PRO A 124 -13.59 6.78 9.54
CA PRO A 124 -14.95 6.82 9.02
C PRO A 124 -15.97 6.40 10.10
N PRO A 125 -17.18 6.99 10.14
CA PRO A 125 -18.30 6.40 10.86
C PRO A 125 -18.54 4.97 10.41
N PHE A 126 -18.86 4.07 11.35
CA PHE A 126 -19.08 2.66 11.01
C PHE A 126 -20.26 2.46 10.03
N ASP A 127 -21.27 3.31 10.15
CA ASP A 127 -22.47 3.37 9.31
C ASP A 127 -22.30 4.24 8.06
N VAL A 128 -21.09 4.74 7.75
CA VAL A 128 -20.87 5.49 6.50
C VAL A 128 -21.29 4.65 5.28
N GLU A 129 -22.06 5.25 4.38
CA GLU A 129 -22.47 4.63 3.13
C GLU A 129 -21.70 5.23 1.96
N GLU A 130 -21.77 6.55 1.79
CA GLU A 130 -21.21 7.22 0.60
C GLU A 130 -20.18 8.29 0.92
N ARG A 131 -20.41 9.14 1.93
CA ARG A 131 -19.55 10.32 2.16
C ARG A 131 -19.28 10.54 3.63
N TYR A 132 -18.04 10.90 3.96
CA TYR A 132 -17.72 11.45 5.27
C TYR A 132 -16.64 12.53 5.20
N SER A 133 -16.52 13.26 6.30
CA SER A 133 -15.49 14.28 6.48
C SER A 133 -14.89 14.19 7.86
N GLY A 134 -13.68 14.71 8.02
CA GLY A 134 -13.03 14.88 9.31
C GLY A 134 -11.98 15.98 9.22
N GLU A 135 -11.58 16.51 10.37
CA GLU A 135 -10.68 17.65 10.45
C GLU A 135 -9.69 17.54 11.59
N ILE A 136 -8.57 18.27 11.47
CA ILE A 136 -7.61 18.46 12.55
C ILE A 136 -7.05 19.88 12.51
N TYR A 137 -6.86 20.47 13.68
CA TYR A 137 -6.07 21.69 13.86
C TYR A 137 -4.65 21.34 14.30
N ILE A 138 -3.67 21.96 13.66
CA ILE A 138 -2.24 21.76 13.84
C ILE A 138 -1.71 22.98 14.60
N LYS A 139 -1.09 22.75 15.76
CA LYS A 139 -0.81 23.81 16.76
C LYS A 139 0.23 24.86 16.33
N GLU A 140 0.71 24.84 15.09
CA GLU A 140 1.74 25.74 14.56
C GLU A 140 1.48 26.03 13.08
N ASN A 141 1.26 27.31 12.76
CA ASN A 141 1.13 27.79 11.39
C ASN A 141 2.55 27.92 10.78
N GLN A 142 2.98 26.86 10.12
CA GLN A 142 4.22 26.83 9.36
C GLN A 142 4.04 26.00 8.09
N MET A 143 4.76 26.37 7.03
CA MET A 143 4.76 25.61 5.79
C MET A 143 5.28 24.19 6.01
N ARG A 144 4.43 23.17 5.79
CA ARG A 144 4.76 21.75 5.91
C ARG A 144 4.38 20.99 4.65
N GLU A 145 5.12 19.93 4.34
CA GLU A 145 4.76 18.96 3.31
C GLU A 145 3.96 17.82 3.95
N TYR A 146 2.79 17.53 3.39
CA TYR A 146 1.86 16.52 3.86
C TYR A 146 1.77 15.35 2.89
N THR A 147 1.56 14.16 3.45
CA THR A 147 1.20 12.95 2.74
C THR A 147 -0.05 12.37 3.39
N LEU A 148 -1.12 12.24 2.60
CA LEU A 148 -2.36 11.55 2.98
C LEU A 148 -2.37 10.16 2.32
N TYR A 149 -2.39 9.11 3.13
CA TYR A 149 -2.50 7.72 2.67
C TYR A 149 -3.98 7.33 2.53
N LEU A 150 -4.32 6.75 1.38
CA LEU A 150 -5.66 6.27 1.03
C LEU A 150 -5.93 4.86 1.57
N PRO A 151 -7.21 4.44 1.73
CA PRO A 151 -7.58 3.13 2.25
C PRO A 151 -7.05 1.93 1.45
N SER A 152 -6.65 0.86 2.13
CA SER A 152 -6.09 -0.34 1.49
C SER A 152 -7.14 -1.27 0.88
N TYR A 153 -8.33 -1.30 1.47
CA TYR A 153 -9.40 -2.25 1.15
C TYR A 153 -10.74 -1.57 0.85
N GLY A 154 -10.67 -0.32 0.37
CA GLY A 154 -11.82 0.42 -0.09
C GLY A 154 -11.51 1.29 -1.30
N GLY A 155 -12.54 1.53 -2.09
CA GLY A 155 -12.50 2.44 -3.22
C GLY A 155 -12.86 3.86 -2.81
N VAL A 156 -12.20 4.83 -3.45
CA VAL A 156 -12.46 6.26 -3.25
C VAL A 156 -12.93 6.82 -4.59
N LYS A 157 -14.07 7.50 -4.58
CA LYS A 157 -14.64 8.13 -5.77
C LYS A 157 -14.08 9.54 -5.96
N HIS A 158 -14.31 10.40 -4.97
CA HIS A 158 -13.79 11.76 -4.92
C HIS A 158 -13.13 12.02 -3.57
N LEU A 159 -12.12 12.88 -3.57
CA LEU A 159 -11.41 13.27 -2.37
C LEU A 159 -11.09 14.76 -2.43
N TYR A 160 -11.44 15.46 -1.35
CA TYR A 160 -11.21 16.88 -1.21
C TYR A 160 -10.37 17.14 0.04
N ILE A 161 -9.44 18.08 -0.04
CA ILE A 161 -8.71 18.61 1.12
C ILE A 161 -9.32 19.97 1.48
N ALA A 162 -9.65 20.15 2.75
CA ALA A 162 -10.13 21.40 3.32
C ALA A 162 -8.97 22.12 4.03
N LEU A 163 -8.64 23.34 3.60
CA LEU A 163 -7.57 24.16 4.19
C LEU A 163 -8.10 25.56 4.51
N ASP A 164 -7.44 26.32 5.37
CA ASP A 164 -7.78 27.74 5.56
C ASP A 164 -7.72 28.46 4.19
N LYS A 165 -8.77 29.22 3.85
CA LYS A 165 -8.86 29.94 2.57
C LYS A 165 -7.72 30.96 2.34
N ASN A 166 -7.07 31.41 3.41
CA ASN A 166 -5.95 32.36 3.36
C ASN A 166 -4.58 31.67 3.39
N ALA A 167 -4.55 30.35 3.61
CA ALA A 167 -3.30 29.59 3.61
C ALA A 167 -2.70 29.52 2.19
N THR A 168 -1.38 29.51 2.15
CA THR A 168 -0.63 29.16 0.95
C THR A 168 -0.74 27.66 0.73
N VAL A 169 -1.00 27.26 -0.51
CA VAL A 169 -0.95 25.85 -0.95
C VAL A 169 -0.03 25.75 -2.15
N ARG A 170 0.89 24.80 -2.14
CA ARG A 170 1.88 24.58 -3.19
C ARG A 170 2.17 23.09 -3.37
N PRO A 171 2.75 22.67 -4.52
CA PRO A 171 3.07 21.27 -4.70
C PRO A 171 4.13 20.82 -3.68
N CYS A 172 4.07 19.55 -3.29
CA CYS A 172 5.15 18.94 -2.52
C CYS A 172 6.40 18.81 -3.39
N LYS A 173 7.54 18.48 -2.76
CA LYS A 173 8.71 18.04 -3.53
C LYS A 173 8.39 16.72 -4.22
N ASP A 174 8.91 16.57 -5.44
CA ASP A 174 8.91 15.26 -6.10
C ASP A 174 9.75 14.27 -5.29
N TYR A 175 9.46 12.98 -5.47
CA TYR A 175 10.32 11.92 -4.93
C TYR A 175 11.73 12.03 -5.49
N SER A 176 12.71 11.57 -4.70
CA SER A 176 14.12 11.57 -5.09
C SER A 176 14.40 10.87 -6.42
N ASP A 177 13.66 9.81 -6.74
CA ASP A 177 13.58 9.17 -8.05
C ASP A 177 12.10 9.01 -8.45
N PRO A 178 11.68 9.48 -9.64
CA PRO A 178 10.30 9.35 -10.11
C PRO A 178 9.94 7.93 -10.55
N SER A 179 10.89 6.99 -10.62
CA SER A 179 10.65 5.60 -11.02
C SER A 179 10.21 4.81 -9.78
N PRO A 180 8.99 4.27 -9.75
CA PRO A 180 8.45 3.65 -8.53
C PRO A 180 9.04 2.26 -8.29
N ILE A 181 9.03 1.82 -7.02
CA ILE A 181 9.10 0.40 -6.70
C ILE A 181 7.73 -0.22 -6.98
N LEU A 182 7.65 -1.28 -7.77
CA LEU A 182 6.39 -1.98 -8.01
C LEU A 182 6.33 -3.24 -7.16
N TYR A 183 5.30 -3.32 -6.31
CA TYR A 183 5.00 -4.50 -5.50
C TYR A 183 3.81 -5.25 -6.09
N TYR A 184 3.97 -6.54 -6.39
CA TYR A 184 2.87 -7.43 -6.80
C TYR A 184 2.71 -8.56 -5.80
N GLY A 185 1.48 -8.90 -5.40
CA GLY A 185 1.32 -10.00 -4.45
C GLY A 185 -0.07 -10.20 -3.86
N SER A 186 -0.09 -10.91 -2.74
CA SER A 186 -1.31 -11.39 -2.07
C SER A 186 -2.08 -10.29 -1.31
N SER A 187 -3.01 -10.72 -0.47
CA SER A 187 -3.68 -9.87 0.53
C SER A 187 -2.71 -9.11 1.44
N ILE A 188 -1.54 -9.68 1.72
CA ILE A 188 -0.50 -9.04 2.53
C ILE A 188 0.06 -7.82 1.80
N THR A 189 0.39 -7.97 0.50
CA THR A 189 0.81 -6.85 -0.34
C THR A 189 -0.30 -5.81 -0.44
N GLN A 190 -1.56 -6.21 -0.54
CA GLN A 190 -2.68 -5.25 -0.55
C GLN A 190 -2.81 -4.48 0.76
N GLY A 191 -2.48 -5.08 1.91
CA GLY A 191 -2.43 -4.41 3.21
C GLY A 191 -3.22 -5.10 4.32
N ALA A 192 -3.64 -6.35 4.15
CA ALA A 192 -4.28 -7.12 5.20
C ALA A 192 -3.23 -7.65 6.19
N CYS A 193 -3.31 -7.38 7.50
CA CYS A 193 -4.37 -6.71 8.26
C CYS A 193 -3.83 -5.51 9.05
N ALA A 194 -3.28 -4.51 8.34
CA ALA A 194 -2.78 -3.30 8.97
C ALA A 194 -3.89 -2.61 9.76
N SER A 195 -3.56 -1.98 10.89
CA SER A 195 -4.56 -1.29 11.72
C SER A 195 -5.17 -0.07 11.03
N ARG A 196 -4.41 0.55 10.14
CA ARG A 196 -4.72 1.77 9.39
C ARG A 196 -3.83 1.87 8.14
N PRO A 197 -4.19 2.65 7.12
CA PRO A 197 -3.52 2.60 5.82
C PRO A 197 -2.03 2.96 5.88
N GLY A 198 -1.62 3.85 6.76
CA GLY A 198 -0.21 4.25 6.91
C GLY A 198 0.70 3.14 7.45
N MET A 199 0.17 1.99 7.88
CA MET A 199 0.92 0.89 8.48
C MET A 199 1.24 -0.29 7.55
N ILE A 200 0.78 -0.28 6.30
CA ILE A 200 1.26 -1.27 5.31
C ILE A 200 2.77 -1.09 5.09
N TYR A 201 3.50 -2.18 4.83
CA TYR A 201 4.97 -2.15 4.80
C TYR A 201 5.52 -1.16 3.75
N GLN A 202 4.85 -1.01 2.61
CA GLN A 202 5.27 -0.11 1.53
C GLN A 202 5.20 1.36 1.98
N ASN A 203 4.17 1.73 2.74
CA ASN A 203 4.05 3.08 3.31
C ASN A 203 5.15 3.36 4.34
N ILE A 204 5.53 2.36 5.14
CA ILE A 204 6.65 2.49 6.09
C ILE A 204 7.96 2.70 5.33
N ILE A 205 8.23 1.89 4.30
CA ILE A 205 9.43 1.98 3.46
C ILE A 205 9.49 3.33 2.74
N GLN A 206 8.39 3.75 2.11
CA GLN A 206 8.29 5.03 1.40
C GLN A 206 8.70 6.21 2.29
N ARG A 207 8.23 6.23 3.55
CA ARG A 207 8.58 7.31 4.48
C ARG A 207 10.07 7.36 4.83
N ARG A 208 10.77 6.23 4.77
CA ARG A 208 12.19 6.11 5.16
C ARG A 208 13.15 6.24 3.99
N LEU A 209 12.69 5.97 2.78
CA LEU A 209 13.49 6.04 1.55
C LEU A 209 13.16 7.23 0.66
N ASP A 210 12.00 7.88 0.86
CA ASP A 210 11.48 8.94 -0.02
C ASP A 210 11.47 8.51 -1.51
N LEU A 211 10.92 7.31 -1.74
CA LEU A 211 10.73 6.71 -3.06
C LEU A 211 9.26 6.47 -3.35
N ASP A 212 8.85 6.70 -4.60
CA ASP A 212 7.52 6.35 -5.05
C ASP A 212 7.33 4.83 -5.12
N TYR A 213 6.08 4.37 -5.06
CA TYR A 213 5.77 2.96 -5.24
C TYR A 213 4.35 2.70 -5.78
N ILE A 214 4.19 1.56 -6.44
CA ILE A 214 2.90 1.03 -6.90
C ILE A 214 2.60 -0.25 -6.13
N ASN A 215 1.36 -0.40 -5.64
CA ASN A 215 0.90 -1.58 -4.93
C ASN A 215 -0.15 -2.34 -5.76
N LEU A 216 0.29 -3.39 -6.45
CA LEU A 216 -0.55 -4.35 -7.17
C LEU A 216 -0.81 -5.60 -6.33
N GLY A 217 -1.17 -5.40 -5.06
CA GLY A 217 -1.66 -6.47 -4.18
C GLY A 217 -3.12 -6.79 -4.46
N PHE A 218 -3.44 -8.06 -4.68
CA PHE A 218 -4.81 -8.52 -4.91
C PHE A 218 -5.14 -9.70 -4.00
N SER A 219 -5.94 -9.41 -2.98
CA SER A 219 -6.38 -10.32 -1.93
C SER A 219 -7.02 -11.59 -2.49
N GLY A 220 -6.32 -12.72 -2.43
CA GLY A 220 -6.81 -14.00 -2.96
C GLY A 220 -6.84 -14.09 -4.50
N CYS A 221 -6.40 -13.05 -5.22
CA CYS A 221 -6.58 -12.95 -6.67
C CYS A 221 -5.30 -12.65 -7.46
N ALA A 222 -4.16 -12.41 -6.81
CA ALA A 222 -2.87 -12.36 -7.50
C ALA A 222 -2.35 -13.79 -7.71
N LEU A 223 -2.31 -14.27 -8.96
CA LEU A 223 -1.92 -15.64 -9.29
C LEU A 223 -0.87 -15.72 -10.42
N ALA A 224 -0.17 -14.62 -10.69
CA ALA A 224 0.79 -14.49 -11.79
C ALA A 224 0.20 -14.81 -13.17
N GLU A 225 -0.99 -14.31 -13.43
CA GLU A 225 -1.66 -14.40 -14.71
C GLU A 225 -0.87 -13.68 -15.82
N ASP A 226 -0.95 -14.17 -17.05
CA ASP A 226 -0.17 -13.63 -18.17
C ASP A 226 -0.50 -12.16 -18.42
N ALA A 227 -1.78 -11.79 -18.34
CA ALA A 227 -2.23 -10.41 -18.53
C ALA A 227 -1.60 -9.43 -17.52
N ILE A 228 -1.46 -9.81 -16.24
CA ILE A 228 -0.84 -8.94 -15.24
C ILE A 228 0.68 -8.92 -15.39
N ALA A 229 1.30 -10.05 -15.72
CA ALA A 229 2.73 -10.14 -15.97
C ALA A 229 3.14 -9.28 -17.19
N GLU A 230 2.38 -9.35 -18.29
CA GLU A 230 2.58 -8.51 -19.48
C GLU A 230 2.38 -7.03 -19.19
N TYR A 231 1.39 -6.68 -18.35
CA TYR A 231 1.18 -5.30 -17.93
C TYR A 231 2.37 -4.80 -17.11
N ILE A 232 2.79 -5.55 -16.09
CA ILE A 232 3.93 -5.20 -15.22
C ILE A 232 5.21 -5.04 -16.05
N ALA A 233 5.46 -5.96 -16.98
CA ALA A 233 6.65 -5.95 -17.84
C ALA A 233 6.79 -4.66 -18.67
N LYS A 234 5.69 -3.95 -18.95
CA LYS A 234 5.66 -2.69 -19.71
C LYS A 234 5.79 -1.43 -18.84
N GLN A 235 5.75 -1.57 -17.51
CA GLN A 235 5.80 -0.42 -16.61
C GLN A 235 7.23 0.07 -16.39
N LYS A 236 7.39 1.39 -16.23
CA LYS A 236 8.66 1.95 -15.73
C LYS A 236 8.75 1.68 -14.23
N MET A 237 9.81 0.99 -13.81
CA MET A 237 10.02 0.58 -12.42
C MET A 237 11.49 0.78 -12.03
N ARG A 238 11.76 1.17 -10.78
CA ARG A 238 13.11 1.18 -10.20
C ARG A 238 13.50 -0.21 -9.70
N ILE A 239 12.57 -0.89 -9.04
CA ILE A 239 12.71 -2.25 -8.50
C ILE A 239 11.35 -2.94 -8.65
N PHE A 240 11.34 -4.21 -9.05
CA PHE A 240 10.15 -5.05 -9.02
C PHE A 240 10.25 -6.04 -7.87
N VAL A 241 9.26 -6.07 -6.99
CA VAL A 241 9.16 -7.00 -5.85
C VAL A 241 7.89 -7.80 -6.00
N TYR A 242 7.97 -9.12 -5.94
CA TYR A 242 6.77 -9.95 -6.02
C TYR A 242 6.75 -11.12 -5.03
N ASP A 243 5.58 -11.29 -4.41
CA ASP A 243 5.25 -12.34 -3.44
C ASP A 243 3.73 -12.59 -3.48
N TYR A 244 3.31 -13.48 -4.38
CA TYR A 244 1.93 -13.95 -4.49
C TYR A 244 1.76 -15.37 -3.93
N ASP A 245 2.80 -15.95 -3.32
CA ASP A 245 2.86 -17.35 -2.88
C ASP A 245 1.64 -17.74 -2.02
N TYR A 246 1.24 -16.87 -1.08
CA TYR A 246 0.04 -17.07 -0.27
C TYR A 246 -1.26 -17.32 -1.06
N ASN A 247 -1.39 -16.75 -2.24
CA ASN A 247 -2.55 -16.96 -3.10
C ASN A 247 -2.41 -18.19 -3.99
N ALA A 248 -1.18 -18.64 -4.27
CA ALA A 248 -0.99 -19.83 -5.11
C ALA A 248 -1.66 -21.04 -4.43
N PRO A 249 -2.59 -21.73 -5.10
CA PRO A 249 -3.44 -22.76 -4.48
C PRO A 249 -2.61 -23.93 -3.95
N ASP A 250 -1.53 -24.29 -4.64
CA ASP A 250 -0.61 -25.35 -4.26
C ASP A 250 0.81 -25.11 -4.80
N CYS A 251 1.75 -25.95 -4.37
CA CYS A 251 3.15 -25.93 -4.79
C CYS A 251 3.31 -26.14 -6.30
N ALA A 252 2.48 -26.97 -6.93
CA ALA A 252 2.57 -27.25 -8.37
C ALA A 252 2.18 -26.02 -9.21
N TYR A 253 1.17 -25.28 -8.78
CA TYR A 253 0.78 -24.00 -9.38
C TYR A 253 1.90 -22.98 -9.24
N LEU A 254 2.45 -22.83 -8.03
CA LEU A 254 3.55 -21.90 -7.77
C LEU A 254 4.77 -22.24 -8.63
N GLU A 255 5.16 -23.51 -8.71
CA GLU A 255 6.28 -23.99 -9.52
C GLU A 255 6.09 -23.69 -11.01
N LYS A 256 4.87 -23.84 -11.52
CA LYS A 256 4.54 -23.56 -12.92
C LYS A 256 4.56 -22.06 -13.26
N THR A 257 4.24 -21.19 -12.31
CA THR A 257 3.94 -19.78 -12.58
C THR A 257 5.04 -18.82 -12.14
N HIS A 258 5.78 -19.12 -11.08
CA HIS A 258 6.69 -18.15 -10.45
C HIS A 258 7.89 -17.79 -11.35
N GLU A 259 8.54 -18.80 -11.93
CA GLU A 259 9.63 -18.59 -12.88
C GLU A 259 9.12 -18.00 -14.20
N LYS A 260 7.91 -18.36 -14.64
CA LYS A 260 7.30 -17.82 -15.86
C LYS A 260 7.13 -16.31 -15.75
N MET A 261 6.54 -15.82 -14.66
CA MET A 261 6.36 -14.39 -14.42
C MET A 261 7.70 -13.66 -14.37
N PHE A 262 8.69 -14.21 -13.65
CA PHE A 262 10.04 -13.67 -13.61
C PHE A 262 10.62 -13.47 -15.02
N ARG A 263 10.55 -14.51 -15.86
CA ARG A 263 11.07 -14.48 -17.22
C ARG A 263 10.37 -13.42 -18.08
N MET A 264 9.05 -13.33 -18.03
CA MET A 264 8.29 -12.32 -18.79
C MET A 264 8.72 -10.89 -18.44
N VAL A 265 8.91 -10.59 -17.14
CA VAL A 265 9.37 -9.25 -16.71
C VAL A 265 10.83 -9.02 -17.08
N ARG A 266 11.70 -10.02 -16.88
CA ARG A 266 13.14 -9.93 -17.19
C ARG A 266 13.41 -9.76 -18.69
N GLU A 267 12.68 -10.46 -19.56
CA GLU A 267 12.81 -10.35 -21.02
C GLU A 267 12.51 -8.93 -21.52
N ALA A 268 11.49 -8.28 -20.94
CA ALA A 268 11.18 -6.89 -21.25
C ALA A 268 12.13 -5.89 -20.56
N ASN A 269 12.74 -6.27 -19.43
CA ASN A 269 13.56 -5.40 -18.60
C ASN A 269 14.90 -6.07 -18.20
N PRO A 270 15.90 -6.13 -19.10
CA PRO A 270 17.11 -6.91 -18.89
C PRO A 270 17.95 -6.53 -17.66
N ASN A 271 17.91 -5.28 -17.22
CA ASN A 271 18.73 -4.76 -16.12
C ASN A 271 17.93 -4.38 -14.86
N LEU A 272 16.61 -4.59 -14.85
CA LEU A 272 15.75 -4.21 -13.73
C LEU A 272 16.09 -5.05 -12.49
N PRO A 273 16.34 -4.46 -11.31
CA PRO A 273 16.37 -5.22 -10.07
C PRO A 273 15.03 -5.94 -9.82
N ILE A 274 15.04 -7.27 -9.76
CA ILE A 274 13.88 -8.11 -9.45
C ILE A 274 14.11 -8.82 -8.12
N VAL A 275 13.19 -8.67 -7.18
CA VAL A 275 13.22 -9.30 -5.87
C VAL A 275 12.17 -10.40 -5.80
N CYS A 276 12.63 -11.64 -5.78
CA CYS A 276 11.82 -12.81 -5.47
C CYS A 276 11.66 -12.88 -3.95
N MET A 277 10.45 -12.71 -3.42
CA MET A 277 10.19 -12.73 -1.99
C MET A 277 9.29 -13.93 -1.68
N SER A 278 9.71 -14.78 -0.74
CA SER A 278 8.83 -15.84 -0.25
C SER A 278 7.89 -15.29 0.81
N MET A 279 6.74 -15.92 0.97
CA MET A 279 5.75 -15.49 1.95
C MET A 279 6.29 -15.50 3.40
N PRO A 280 5.76 -14.64 4.28
CA PRO A 280 5.83 -14.85 5.73
C PRO A 280 5.47 -16.30 6.08
N ALA A 281 6.22 -16.91 7.01
CA ALA A 281 6.13 -18.34 7.31
C ALA A 281 5.41 -18.59 8.67
N PRO A 282 4.06 -18.56 8.72
CA PRO A 282 3.30 -18.72 9.96
C PRO A 282 3.34 -20.18 10.41
N SER A 283 3.67 -20.46 11.67
CA SER A 283 3.79 -21.83 12.17
C SER A 283 2.57 -22.72 11.88
N TYR A 284 1.37 -22.13 11.75
CA TYR A 284 0.13 -22.82 11.39
C TYR A 284 0.21 -23.67 10.10
N LEU A 285 0.92 -23.20 9.05
CA LEU A 285 0.97 -23.89 7.76
C LEU A 285 1.80 -25.19 7.76
N GLY A 286 2.50 -25.47 8.86
CA GLY A 286 3.42 -26.61 8.97
C GLY A 286 4.74 -26.39 8.23
N GLU A 287 5.84 -26.76 8.88
CA GLU A 287 7.20 -26.49 8.40
C GLU A 287 7.47 -27.04 6.99
N GLN A 288 7.04 -28.27 6.70
CA GLN A 288 7.31 -28.92 5.41
C GLN A 288 6.69 -28.15 4.24
N SER A 289 5.44 -27.70 4.37
CA SER A 289 4.71 -26.96 3.32
C SER A 289 5.36 -25.60 3.07
N GLN A 290 5.75 -24.91 4.14
CA GLN A 290 6.40 -23.59 4.04
C GLN A 290 7.78 -23.69 3.39
N LEU A 291 8.56 -24.72 3.76
CA LEU A 291 9.87 -24.97 3.15
C LEU A 291 9.72 -25.31 1.66
N GLU A 292 8.77 -26.16 1.28
CA GLU A 292 8.56 -26.51 -0.13
C GLU A 292 8.23 -25.28 -0.98
N ARG A 293 7.30 -24.44 -0.53
CA ARG A 293 6.95 -23.18 -1.21
C ARG A 293 8.14 -22.22 -1.30
N LYS A 294 8.89 -22.05 -0.20
CA LYS A 294 10.11 -21.25 -0.21
C LYS A 294 11.13 -21.75 -1.22
N GLU A 295 11.37 -23.06 -1.27
CA GLU A 295 12.34 -23.65 -2.21
C GLU A 295 11.92 -23.44 -3.66
N ILE A 296 10.62 -23.40 -3.97
CA ILE A 296 10.13 -23.07 -5.32
C ILE A 296 10.47 -21.62 -5.70
N VAL A 297 10.17 -20.66 -4.81
CA VAL A 297 10.51 -19.25 -5.01
C VAL A 297 12.03 -19.08 -5.15
N LYS A 298 12.79 -19.68 -4.23
CA LYS A 298 14.25 -19.63 -4.23
C LYS A 298 14.85 -20.26 -5.49
N ARG A 299 14.29 -21.34 -6.01
CA ARG A 299 14.75 -21.98 -7.26
C ARG A 299 14.64 -21.04 -8.46
N THR A 300 13.66 -20.15 -8.50
CA THR A 300 13.57 -19.12 -9.55
C THR A 300 14.78 -18.17 -9.48
N TYR A 301 15.09 -17.69 -8.27
CA TYR A 301 16.29 -16.89 -8.02
C TYR A 301 17.58 -17.65 -8.37
N ASP A 302 17.73 -18.89 -7.90
CA ASP A 302 18.94 -19.69 -8.13
C ASP A 302 19.19 -19.93 -9.62
N LYS A 303 18.15 -20.30 -10.39
CA LYS A 303 18.24 -20.46 -11.85
C LYS A 303 18.66 -19.16 -12.56
N ALA A 304 18.15 -18.02 -12.10
CA ALA A 304 18.52 -16.72 -12.68
C ALA A 304 19.99 -16.40 -12.41
N ILE A 305 20.48 -16.64 -11.18
CA ILE A 305 21.89 -16.49 -10.83
C ILE A 305 22.78 -17.46 -11.64
N GLU A 306 22.39 -18.73 -11.78
CA GLU A 306 23.09 -19.73 -12.59
C GLU A 306 23.17 -19.33 -14.07
N ALA A 307 22.13 -18.66 -14.58
CA ALA A 307 22.10 -18.09 -15.92
C ALA A 307 22.91 -16.79 -16.07
N GLY A 308 23.51 -16.29 -14.97
CA GLY A 308 24.37 -15.12 -14.96
C GLY A 308 23.65 -13.78 -14.71
N ASP A 309 22.38 -13.79 -14.29
CA ASP A 309 21.66 -12.58 -13.89
C ASP A 309 22.30 -11.99 -12.62
N LYS A 310 22.64 -10.69 -12.67
CA LYS A 310 23.26 -9.95 -11.55
C LYS A 310 22.28 -9.00 -10.85
N SER A 311 21.06 -8.89 -11.35
CA SER A 311 20.02 -7.96 -10.91
C SER A 311 18.80 -8.71 -10.40
N VAL A 312 19.02 -9.90 -9.82
CA VAL A 312 18.01 -10.71 -9.15
C VAL A 312 18.38 -10.89 -7.68
N TYR A 313 17.38 -10.82 -6.80
CA TYR A 313 17.56 -10.84 -5.35
C TYR A 313 16.52 -11.75 -4.72
N PHE A 314 16.83 -12.28 -3.54
CA PHE A 314 15.92 -13.13 -2.77
C PHE A 314 15.72 -12.59 -1.36
N ILE A 315 14.46 -12.53 -0.91
CA ILE A 315 14.09 -12.26 0.48
C ILE A 315 13.42 -13.51 1.04
N ASP A 316 14.03 -14.06 2.09
CA ASP A 316 13.47 -15.17 2.86
C ASP A 316 12.40 -14.64 3.83
N GLY A 317 11.14 -14.97 3.56
CA GLY A 317 10.00 -14.56 4.40
C GLY A 317 10.01 -15.17 5.81
N PHE A 318 10.82 -16.20 6.07
CA PHE A 318 11.05 -16.71 7.42
C PHE A 318 11.82 -15.71 8.29
N ASP A 319 12.53 -14.75 7.70
CA ASP A 319 13.26 -13.75 8.47
C ASP A 319 12.34 -12.72 9.13
N PHE A 320 11.10 -12.54 8.63
CA PHE A 320 10.18 -11.55 9.16
C PHE A 320 9.78 -11.83 10.63
N SER A 321 9.58 -13.10 11.00
CA SER A 321 9.29 -13.47 12.39
C SER A 321 10.52 -13.40 13.30
N LYS A 322 11.73 -13.45 12.74
CA LYS A 322 12.98 -13.32 13.50
C LYS A 322 13.31 -11.86 13.81
N GLU A 323 12.87 -10.91 12.97
CA GLU A 323 13.04 -9.48 13.24
C GLU A 323 12.41 -9.13 14.59
N LEU A 324 13.18 -8.46 15.44
CA LEU A 324 12.82 -8.11 16.83
C LEU A 324 12.48 -9.31 17.75
N GLY A 325 12.74 -10.55 17.32
CA GLY A 325 12.34 -11.74 18.07
C GLY A 325 10.82 -11.89 18.18
N ALA A 326 10.06 -11.38 17.22
CA ALA A 326 8.61 -11.28 17.27
C ALA A 326 7.88 -12.64 17.15
N GLY A 327 8.50 -13.65 16.55
CA GLY A 327 7.90 -14.97 16.37
C GLY A 327 6.57 -14.89 15.60
N ASP A 328 5.59 -15.69 16.02
CA ASP A 328 4.25 -15.71 15.42
C ASP A 328 3.34 -14.54 15.85
N ASP A 329 3.77 -13.73 16.83
CA ASP A 329 3.01 -12.53 17.25
C ASP A 329 2.97 -11.45 16.16
N ILE A 330 3.63 -11.67 15.02
CA ILE A 330 3.53 -10.82 13.84
C ILE A 330 2.20 -10.96 13.09
N PHE A 331 1.38 -11.98 13.38
CA PHE A 331 0.15 -12.27 12.64
C PHE A 331 -1.13 -11.87 13.40
N VAL A 332 -2.18 -11.48 12.68
CA VAL A 332 -3.56 -11.31 13.20
C VAL A 332 -4.29 -12.65 13.23
N ASP A 333 -4.10 -13.45 12.18
CA ASP A 333 -4.73 -14.76 11.99
C ASP A 333 -3.71 -15.78 11.46
N PHE A 334 -4.13 -16.77 10.67
CA PHE A 334 -3.29 -17.83 10.15
C PHE A 334 -2.24 -17.40 9.10
N GLY A 335 -2.07 -16.11 8.84
CA GLY A 335 -1.01 -15.63 7.93
C GLY A 335 -0.98 -14.12 7.63
N HIS A 336 -2.02 -13.35 7.97
CA HIS A 336 -2.01 -11.91 7.72
C HIS A 336 -1.21 -11.15 8.78
N PRO A 337 -0.19 -10.36 8.40
CA PRO A 337 0.56 -9.55 9.36
C PRO A 337 -0.32 -8.52 10.07
N ASN A 338 -0.07 -8.31 11.36
CA ASN A 338 -0.50 -7.14 12.09
C ASN A 338 0.53 -6.00 11.91
N ASP A 339 0.38 -4.88 12.63
CA ASP A 339 1.30 -3.75 12.53
C ASP A 339 2.75 -4.10 12.91
N LEU A 340 2.97 -4.99 13.88
CA LEU A 340 4.30 -5.49 14.23
C LEU A 340 4.88 -6.30 13.07
N GLY A 341 4.07 -7.17 12.45
CA GLY A 341 4.49 -7.92 11.28
C GLY A 341 4.82 -7.04 10.07
N PHE A 342 3.98 -6.05 9.76
CA PHE A 342 4.27 -5.09 8.70
C PHE A 342 5.53 -4.26 8.98
N PHE A 343 5.80 -3.93 10.25
CA PHE A 343 7.03 -3.26 10.65
C PHE A 343 8.27 -4.15 10.45
N CYS A 344 8.18 -5.42 10.85
CA CYS A 344 9.24 -6.41 10.61
C CYS A 344 9.52 -6.61 9.12
N MET A 345 8.47 -6.77 8.31
CA MET A 345 8.57 -6.83 6.85
C MET A 345 9.24 -5.58 6.29
N ALA A 346 8.78 -4.38 6.70
CA ALA A 346 9.35 -3.12 6.25
C ALA A 346 10.85 -3.03 6.55
N ASN A 347 11.29 -3.40 7.77
CA ASN A 347 12.71 -3.39 8.14
C ASN A 347 13.54 -4.33 7.28
N ARG A 348 13.07 -5.57 7.08
CA ARG A 348 13.80 -6.59 6.32
C ARG A 348 13.89 -6.24 4.84
N ILE A 349 12.78 -5.81 4.25
CA ILE A 349 12.69 -5.41 2.84
C ILE A 349 13.52 -4.14 2.60
N GLU A 350 13.38 -3.10 3.44
CA GLU A 350 14.16 -1.88 3.33
C GLU A 350 15.67 -2.15 3.34
N ARG A 351 16.13 -3.07 4.21
CA ARG A 351 17.55 -3.45 4.28
C ARG A 351 18.08 -3.98 2.94
N GLU A 352 17.29 -4.77 2.21
CA GLU A 352 17.67 -5.24 0.88
C GLU A 352 17.52 -4.15 -0.17
N LEU A 353 16.44 -3.37 -0.15
CA LEU A 353 16.25 -2.26 -1.10
C LEU A 353 17.41 -1.26 -1.03
N ARG A 354 17.89 -0.90 0.17
CA ARG A 354 19.05 -0.01 0.32
C ARG A 354 20.31 -0.57 -0.35
N LYS A 355 20.60 -1.86 -0.17
CA LYS A 355 21.74 -2.51 -0.85
C LYS A 355 21.57 -2.51 -2.36
N ILE A 356 20.35 -2.72 -2.86
CA ILE A 356 20.06 -2.67 -4.30
C ILE A 356 20.33 -1.26 -4.83
N LEU A 357 19.79 -0.24 -4.16
CA LEU A 357 19.91 1.17 -4.55
C LEU A 357 21.35 1.68 -4.51
N GLU A 358 22.19 1.19 -3.59
CA GLU A 358 23.62 1.53 -3.53
C GLU A 358 24.43 0.95 -4.71
N ASN A 359 23.94 -0.14 -5.32
CA ASN A 359 24.62 -0.88 -6.39
C ASN A 359 24.07 -0.61 -7.80
N SER A 360 23.07 0.27 -7.95
CA SER A 360 22.25 0.40 -9.18
C SER A 360 22.05 1.81 -9.71
#